data_AF-A0A7X9KL82-F1
#
_entry.id   AF-A0A7X9KL82-F1
#
_cell.length_a   1.000
_cell.length_b   1.000
_cell.length_c   1.000
_cell.angle_alpha   90.00
_cell.angle_beta   90.00
_cell.angle_gamma   90.00
#
_symmetry.space_group_name_H-M   'P 1'
#
loop_
_entity.id
_entity.type
_entity.pdbx_description
1 polymer ?
#
loop_
_entity_poly.entity_id
_entity_poly.type
_entity_poly.pdbx_seq_one_letter_code
_entity_poly.pdbx_strand_id
1 'polypeptide(L)'
;TLSEPQERALGLQLLQFDTVLHDTLDKFSPHRLCTYLFDLAQAFTAFYEACPVLKEGYEATRDSRLALCDLTARVLQQGLTLLGIEAPERM
;
A
#
# COMPACT_ATOMS: atom_id res chain seq x y z
N THR A 1 8.59 1.90 14.24
CA THR A 1 9.28 3.11 13.72
C THR A 1 9.64 2.84 12.27
N LEU A 2 9.43 3.80 11.37
CA LEU A 2 9.80 3.68 9.95
C LEU A 2 11.28 4.07 9.78
N SER A 3 12.14 3.06 9.83
CA SER A 3 13.59 3.22 9.90
C SER A 3 14.21 3.07 8.51
N GLU A 4 13.68 2.16 7.71
CA GLU A 4 14.17 1.89 6.36
C GLU A 4 13.58 2.88 5.32
N PRO A 5 14.33 3.23 4.26
CA PRO A 5 13.82 4.08 3.18
C PRO A 5 12.55 3.52 2.53
N GLN A 6 12.47 2.20 2.36
CA GLN A 6 11.34 1.51 1.73
C GLN A 6 10.09 1.53 2.62
N GLU A 7 10.25 1.40 3.94
CA GLU A 7 9.16 1.58 4.91
C GLU A 7 8.54 2.98 4.79
N ARG A 8 9.40 4.00 4.68
CA ARG A 8 8.96 5.40 4.53
C ARG A 8 8.31 5.66 3.18
N ALA A 9 8.90 5.14 2.10
CA ALA A 9 8.36 5.27 0.76
C ALA A 9 6.95 4.66 0.67
N LEU A 10 6.76 3.46 1.22
CA LEU A 10 5.45 2.81 1.28
C LEU A 10 4.46 3.62 2.15
N GLY A 11 4.88 4.07 3.33
CA GLY A 11 4.05 4.91 4.20
C GLY A 11 3.59 6.19 3.51
N LEU A 12 4.47 6.88 2.77
CA LEU A 12 4.12 8.08 2.00
C LEU A 12 3.18 7.77 0.84
N GLN A 13 3.31 6.62 0.18
CA GLN A 13 2.37 6.18 -0.85
C GLN A 13 0.98 5.90 -0.26
N LEU A 14 0.90 5.26 0.90
CA LEU A 14 -0.37 5.00 1.59
C LEU A 14 -1.09 6.31 1.99
N LEU A 15 -0.35 7.31 2.46
CA LEU A 15 -0.91 8.61 2.82
C LEU A 15 -1.45 9.41 1.62
N GLN A 16 -1.06 9.07 0.40
CA GLN A 16 -1.54 9.75 -0.82
C GLN A 16 -2.90 9.24 -1.29
N PHE A 17 -3.45 8.16 -0.70
CA PHE A 17 -4.69 7.55 -1.17
C PHE A 17 -5.87 8.55 -1.20
N ASP A 18 -6.04 9.33 -0.14
CA ASP A 18 -7.11 10.32 -0.02
C ASP A 18 -7.03 11.39 -1.12
N THR A 19 -5.85 11.96 -1.31
CA THR A 19 -5.58 12.96 -2.36
C THR A 19 -5.86 12.40 -3.75
N VAL A 20 -5.41 11.17 -4.03
CA VAL A 20 -5.65 10.49 -5.32
C VAL A 20 -7.13 10.25 -5.55
N LEU A 21 -7.86 9.85 -4.51
CA LEU A 21 -9.30 9.59 -4.60
C LEU A 21 -10.07 10.87 -4.90
N HIS A 22 -9.78 11.96 -4.17
CA HIS A 22 -10.37 13.27 -4.43
C HIS A 22 -10.08 13.75 -5.86
N ASP A 23 -8.83 13.68 -6.30
CA ASP A 23 -8.43 14.09 -7.64
C ASP A 23 -9.06 13.23 -8.74
N THR A 24 -9.28 11.93 -8.47
CA THR A 24 -9.98 11.02 -9.37
C THR A 24 -11.45 11.40 -9.54
N LEU A 25 -12.11 11.77 -8.43
CA LEU A 25 -13.51 12.19 -8.42
C LEU A 25 -13.70 13.55 -9.09
N ASP A 26 -12.87 14.53 -8.74
CA ASP A 26 -12.94 15.90 -9.29
C ASP A 26 -12.74 15.92 -10.82
N LYS A 27 -11.88 15.03 -11.34
CA LYS A 27 -11.54 14.93 -12.76
C LYS A 27 -12.31 13.84 -13.51
N PHE A 28 -13.23 13.12 -12.85
CA PHE A 28 -13.94 11.97 -13.41
C PHE A 28 -13.02 10.99 -14.14
N SER A 29 -11.85 10.70 -13.55
CA SER A 29 -10.72 10.06 -14.24
C SER A 29 -10.27 8.78 -13.52
N PRO A 30 -11.02 7.66 -13.62
CA PRO A 30 -10.77 6.43 -12.85
C PRO A 30 -9.40 5.79 -13.12
N HIS A 31 -8.82 6.00 -14.30
CA HIS A 31 -7.48 5.52 -14.64
C HIS A 31 -6.40 6.01 -13.66
N ARG A 32 -6.60 7.17 -13.03
CA ARG A 32 -5.66 7.72 -12.03
C ARG A 32 -5.61 6.85 -10.78
N LEU A 33 -6.77 6.38 -10.31
CA LEU A 33 -6.85 5.42 -9.22
C LEU A 33 -6.19 4.09 -9.62
N CYS A 34 -6.39 3.60 -10.85
CA CYS A 34 -5.70 2.40 -11.33
C CYS A 34 -4.17 2.54 -11.29
N THR A 35 -3.64 3.67 -11.79
CA THR A 35 -2.20 3.96 -11.77
C THR A 35 -1.67 4.00 -10.33
N TYR A 36 -2.38 4.67 -9.43
CA TYR A 36 -2.00 4.70 -8.02
C TYR A 36 -1.95 3.31 -7.38
N LEU A 37 -2.96 2.47 -7.60
CA LEU A 37 -2.99 1.12 -7.02
C LEU A 37 -1.84 0.25 -7.57
N PHE A 38 -1.50 0.42 -8.84
CA PHE A 38 -0.34 -0.24 -9.45
C PHE A 38 0.98 0.23 -8.82
N ASP A 39 1.16 1.53 -8.65
CA ASP A 39 2.36 2.10 -8.02
C ASP A 39 2.48 1.72 -6.54
N LEU A 40 1.36 1.67 -5.82
CA LEU A 40 1.31 1.18 -4.43
C LEU A 40 1.74 -0.29 -4.34
N ALA A 41 1.28 -1.13 -5.26
CA ALA A 41 1.70 -2.54 -5.31
C ALA A 41 3.20 -2.68 -5.59
N GLN A 42 3.76 -1.87 -6.49
CA GLN A 42 5.21 -1.85 -6.74
C GLN A 42 6.01 -1.40 -5.51
N ALA A 43 5.56 -0.35 -4.82
CA ALA A 43 6.19 0.12 -3.59
C ALA A 43 6.13 -0.95 -2.49
N PHE A 44 5.04 -1.69 -2.40
CA PHE A 44 4.90 -2.82 -1.48
C PHE A 44 5.88 -3.95 -1.79
N THR A 45 6.02 -4.35 -3.06
CA THR A 45 7.01 -5.37 -3.47
C THR A 45 8.43 -4.96 -3.06
N ALA A 46 8.82 -3.72 -3.34
CA ALA A 46 10.14 -3.20 -2.95
C ALA A 46 10.34 -3.19 -1.43
N PHE A 47 9.29 -2.85 -0.66
CA PHE A 47 9.31 -2.95 0.81
C PHE A 47 9.45 -4.40 1.28
N TYR A 48 8.69 -5.32 0.71
CA TYR A 48 8.68 -6.71 1.13
C TYR A 48 10.03 -7.41 0.88
N GLU A 49 10.70 -7.08 -0.23
CA GLU A 49 12.04 -7.58 -0.54
C GLU A 49 13.12 -6.99 0.37
N ALA A 50 13.05 -5.69 0.66
CA ALA A 50 14.09 -4.98 1.42
C ALA A 50 13.94 -5.13 2.94
N CYS A 51 12.72 -5.30 3.46
CA CYS A 51 12.40 -5.23 4.89
C CYS A 51 11.81 -6.55 5.40
N PRO A 52 12.62 -7.45 6.00
CA PRO A 52 12.14 -8.74 6.49
C PRO A 52 11.05 -8.58 7.57
N VAL A 53 9.85 -9.11 7.33
CA VAL A 53 8.71 -8.95 8.25
C VAL A 53 8.65 -10.07 9.30
N LEU A 54 8.88 -11.31 8.90
CA LEU A 54 8.73 -12.51 9.74
C LEU A 54 10.07 -13.17 10.12
N LYS A 55 11.19 -12.49 9.87
CA LYS A 55 12.53 -13.04 10.11
C LYS A 55 12.91 -12.90 11.59
N GLU A 56 13.48 -13.97 12.16
CA GLU A 56 14.04 -13.94 13.51
C GLU A 56 15.09 -12.82 13.66
N GLY A 57 15.08 -12.14 14.81
CA GLY A 57 15.96 -10.99 15.10
C GLY A 57 15.37 -9.60 14.79
N TYR A 58 14.16 -9.51 14.23
CA TYR A 58 13.49 -8.25 13.90
C TYR A 58 12.21 -8.00 14.73
N GLU A 59 12.12 -8.58 15.92
CA GLU A 59 10.92 -8.54 16.77
C GLU A 59 10.48 -7.11 17.11
N ALA A 60 11.43 -6.18 17.29
CA ALA A 60 11.14 -4.78 17.58
C ALA A 60 10.48 -4.01 16.42
N THR A 61 10.71 -4.42 15.17
CA THR A 61 10.14 -3.76 13.97
C THR A 61 9.00 -4.56 13.34
N ARG A 62 8.79 -5.80 13.78
CA ARG A 62 7.76 -6.72 13.28
C ARG A 62 6.36 -6.09 13.29
N ASP A 63 5.92 -5.56 14.42
CA ASP A 63 4.57 -5.00 14.54
C ASP A 63 4.36 -3.80 13.61
N SER A 64 5.38 -2.94 13.48
CA SER A 64 5.36 -1.79 12.57
C SER A 64 5.27 -2.23 11.10
N ARG A 65 5.98 -3.29 10.73
CA ARG A 65 5.98 -3.84 9.35
C ARG A 65 4.68 -4.57 9.04
N LEU A 66 4.13 -5.32 10.00
CA LEU A 66 2.82 -5.96 9.87
C LEU A 66 1.71 -4.92 9.71
N ALA A 67 1.77 -3.81 10.44
CA ALA A 67 0.83 -2.70 10.28
C ALA A 67 0.88 -2.09 8.87
N LEU A 68 2.08 -1.94 8.28
CA LEU A 68 2.22 -1.51 6.88
C LEU A 68 1.59 -2.54 5.92
N CYS A 69 1.86 -3.83 6.10
CA CYS A 69 1.26 -4.87 5.26
C CYS A 69 -0.28 -4.85 5.33
N ASP A 70 -0.84 -4.79 6.54
CA ASP A 70 -2.30 -4.75 6.75
C ASP A 70 -2.91 -3.50 6.12
N LEU A 71 -2.30 -2.33 6.32
CA LEU A 71 -2.79 -1.09 5.74
C LEU A 71 -2.72 -1.11 4.20
N THR A 72 -1.64 -1.61 3.61
CA THR A 72 -1.53 -1.79 2.16
C THR A 72 -2.63 -2.70 1.63
N ALA A 73 -2.88 -3.84 2.28
CA ALA A 73 -3.94 -4.75 1.86
C ALA A 73 -5.32 -4.08 1.88
N ARG A 74 -5.65 -3.32 2.94
CA ARG A 74 -6.91 -2.58 3.04
C ARG A 74 -7.06 -1.52 1.95
N VAL A 75 -6.01 -0.74 1.68
CA VAL A 75 -6.04 0.30 0.64
C VAL A 75 -6.20 -0.31 -0.75
N LEU A 76 -5.49 -1.40 -1.05
CA LEU A 76 -5.65 -2.10 -2.33
C LEU A 76 -7.07 -2.67 -2.49
N GLN A 77 -7.59 -3.34 -1.45
CA GLN A 77 -8.96 -3.87 -1.46
C GLN A 77 -9.99 -2.76 -1.67
N GLN A 78 -9.86 -1.64 -0.94
CA GLN A 78 -10.79 -0.53 -1.05
C GLN A 78 -10.71 0.15 -2.43
N GLY A 79 -9.50 0.38 -2.95
CA GLY A 79 -9.31 0.95 -4.28
C GLY A 79 -9.89 0.07 -5.39
N LEU A 80 -9.66 -1.25 -5.34
CA LEU A 80 -10.25 -2.20 -6.29
C LEU A 80 -11.77 -2.23 -6.18
N THR A 81 -12.32 -2.23 -4.96
CA THR A 81 -13.76 -2.19 -4.73
C THR A 81 -14.40 -0.94 -5.34
N LEU A 82 -13.76 0.22 -5.21
CA LEU A 82 -14.22 1.47 -5.82
C LEU A 82 -14.21 1.44 -7.36
N LEU A 83 -13.34 0.61 -7.96
CA LEU A 83 -13.31 0.34 -9.39
C LEU A 83 -14.30 -0.75 -9.83
N GLY A 84 -15.06 -1.34 -8.88
CA GLY A 84 -15.96 -2.45 -9.15
C GLY A 84 -15.26 -3.79 -9.37
N ILE A 85 -14.02 -3.92 -8.89
CA ILE A 85 -13.20 -5.13 -9.01
C ILE A 85 -13.15 -5.82 -7.64
N GLU A 86 -13.49 -7.10 -7.60
CA GLU A 86 -13.36 -7.90 -6.39
C GLU A 86 -11.90 -8.31 -6.18
N ALA A 87 -11.33 -7.97 -5.02
CA ALA A 87 -9.97 -8.35 -4.67
C ALA A 87 -9.94 -9.83 -4.21
N PRO A 88 -8.98 -10.65 -4.67
CA PRO A 88 -8.88 -12.04 -4.24
C PRO A 88 -8.46 -12.13 -2.76
N GLU A 89 -9.03 -13.09 -2.01
CA GLU A 89 -8.68 -13.34 -0.60
C GLU A 89 -7.23 -13.84 -0.42
N ARG A 90 -6.65 -14.39 -1.49
CA ARG A 90 -5.25 -14.83 -1.58
C ARG A 90 -4.72 -14.51 -2.97
N MET A 91 -3.53 -13.91 -3.05
CA MET A 91 -2.75 -13.87 -4.29
C MET A 91 -2.02 -15.19 -4.51
#